data_AF-A0A7Z7LFU3-F1
#
_entry.id   AF-A0A7Z7LFU3-F1
#
_cell.length_a   1.000
_cell.length_b   1.000
_cell.length_c   1.000
_cell.angle_alpha   90.00
_cell.angle_beta   90.00
_cell.angle_gamma   90.00
#
_symmetry.space_group_name_H-M   'P 1'
#
loop_
_entity.id
_entity.type
_entity.pdbx_description
1 polymer ?
#
loop_
_entity_poly.entity_id
_entity_poly.type
_entity_poly.pdbx_seq_one_letter_code
_entity_poly.pdbx_strand_id
1 'polypeptide(L)'
;MKARSPLIIWLLISLSLLAQTETRIRNEIKVANEELIEIYGFQVRYNLTILTGQGHEQPAAIDDDGMYQIFLYTSSFRDGVARHELAHVYFFEHLRKKGLGPETIPLWYHELVAEGFQNLHSRTGRPPLRSGFFDFTAYAKNYPPEKDRTIFYGAVESFASFLLSRFDYKSLLYLVDEFSSSGDMNSSFRAIFGSSLDSLIAKWRVFFLLPYSPFLIGVVIFLYLLVGRRERYWRQFHLNPESLKKEEGGEIDQKL
;
A
#
# COMPACT_ATOMS: atom_id res chain seq x y z
N MET A 1 12.77 -44.39 30.58
CA MET A 1 12.00 -44.42 29.31
C MET A 1 12.27 -43.12 28.56
N LYS A 2 12.66 -43.22 27.29
CA LYS A 2 13.32 -42.16 26.51
C LYS A 2 12.34 -41.03 26.15
N ALA A 3 12.75 -39.78 26.42
CA ALA A 3 12.09 -38.53 26.03
C ALA A 3 12.06 -38.27 24.50
N ARG A 4 11.88 -39.32 23.68
CA ARG A 4 11.84 -39.25 22.22
C ARG A 4 10.42 -38.98 21.67
N SER A 5 9.39 -39.26 22.46
CA SER A 5 7.99 -39.03 22.10
C SER A 5 7.64 -37.56 21.78
N PRO A 6 8.01 -36.56 22.61
CA PRO A 6 7.64 -35.17 22.33
C PRO A 6 8.37 -34.60 21.10
N LEU A 7 9.62 -34.99 20.86
CA LEU A 7 10.40 -34.55 19.69
C LEU A 7 9.81 -35.06 18.37
N ILE A 8 9.33 -36.30 18.34
CA ILE A 8 8.67 -36.88 17.16
C ILE A 8 7.33 -36.18 16.92
N ILE A 9 6.56 -35.92 17.97
CA ILE A 9 5.29 -35.19 17.86
C ILE A 9 5.52 -33.76 17.35
N TRP A 10 6.51 -33.04 17.89
CA TRP A 10 6.89 -31.71 17.41
C TRP A 10 7.34 -31.71 15.95
N LEU A 11 8.12 -32.71 15.53
CA LEU A 11 8.55 -32.86 14.14
C LEU A 11 7.36 -33.13 13.19
N LEU A 12 6.41 -33.96 13.61
CA LEU A 12 5.19 -34.24 12.83
C LEU A 12 4.28 -33.01 12.74
N ILE A 13 4.20 -32.20 13.80
CA ILE A 13 3.46 -30.94 13.80
C ILE A 13 4.14 -29.93 12.87
N SER A 14 5.47 -29.78 12.92
CA SER A 14 6.17 -28.83 12.04
C SER A 14 6.10 -29.23 10.56
N LEU A 15 6.25 -30.54 10.25
CA LEU A 15 6.07 -31.05 8.90
C LEU A 15 4.64 -30.84 8.39
N SER A 16 3.62 -31.05 9.22
CA SER A 16 2.22 -30.85 8.81
C SER A 16 1.88 -29.37 8.59
N LEU A 17 2.39 -28.45 9.40
CA LEU A 17 2.23 -27.00 9.20
C LEU A 17 2.90 -26.51 7.91
N LEU A 18 4.10 -27.01 7.60
CA LEU A 18 4.80 -26.68 6.35
C LEU A 18 4.03 -27.20 5.13
N ALA A 19 3.57 -28.46 5.17
CA ALA A 19 2.78 -29.05 4.10
C ALA A 19 1.44 -28.31 3.88
N GLN A 20 0.79 -27.86 4.97
CA GLN A 20 -0.42 -27.04 4.88
C GLN A 20 -0.18 -25.69 4.19
N THR A 21 0.93 -25.01 4.53
CA THR A 21 1.28 -23.71 3.93
C THR A 21 1.57 -23.85 2.44
N GLU A 22 2.34 -24.87 2.05
CA GLU A 22 2.63 -25.17 0.64
C GLU A 22 1.34 -25.49 -0.14
N THR A 23 0.47 -26.30 0.44
CA THR A 23 -0.82 -26.66 -0.16
C THR A 23 -1.70 -25.42 -0.35
N ARG A 24 -1.72 -24.51 0.64
CA ARG A 24 -2.45 -23.25 0.58
C ARG A 24 -1.93 -22.36 -0.56
N ILE A 25 -0.62 -22.17 -0.67
CA ILE A 25 0.02 -21.43 -1.77
C ILE A 25 -0.38 -22.02 -3.12
N ARG A 26 -0.26 -23.35 -3.28
CA ARG A 26 -0.58 -24.02 -4.55
C ARG A 26 -2.05 -23.87 -4.93
N ASN A 27 -2.96 -23.97 -3.95
CA ASN A 27 -4.38 -23.78 -4.18
C ASN A 27 -4.71 -22.33 -4.56
N GLU A 28 -4.10 -21.36 -3.88
CA GLU A 28 -4.28 -19.94 -4.17
C GLU A 28 -3.79 -19.58 -5.59
N ILE A 29 -2.61 -20.06 -5.98
CA ILE A 29 -2.08 -19.92 -7.35
C ILE A 29 -3.03 -20.55 -8.37
N LYS A 30 -3.54 -21.76 -8.10
CA LYS A 30 -4.42 -22.46 -9.03
C LYS A 30 -5.70 -21.66 -9.29
N VAL A 31 -6.38 -21.22 -8.22
CA VAL A 31 -7.61 -20.44 -8.32
C VAL A 31 -7.34 -19.09 -8.99
N ALA A 32 -6.29 -18.39 -8.58
CA ALA A 32 -5.89 -17.12 -9.21
C ALA A 32 -5.58 -17.28 -10.70
N ASN A 33 -4.93 -18.37 -11.10
CA ASN A 33 -4.60 -18.64 -12.50
C ASN A 33 -5.85 -18.87 -13.34
N GLU A 34 -6.84 -19.61 -12.84
CA GLU A 34 -8.11 -19.83 -13.53
C GLU A 34 -8.85 -18.49 -13.77
N GLU A 35 -8.92 -17.64 -12.75
CA GLU A 35 -9.54 -16.31 -12.86
C GLU A 35 -8.78 -15.37 -13.81
N LEU A 36 -7.45 -15.36 -13.74
CA LEU A 36 -6.62 -14.52 -14.61
C LEU A 36 -6.73 -14.96 -16.08
N ILE A 37 -6.86 -16.27 -16.35
CA ILE A 37 -7.15 -16.77 -17.71
C ILE A 37 -8.47 -16.20 -18.22
N GLU A 38 -9.52 -16.18 -17.39
CA GLU A 38 -10.82 -15.63 -17.77
C GLU A 38 -10.75 -14.11 -18.02
N ILE A 39 -10.01 -13.38 -17.20
CA ILE A 39 -9.87 -11.93 -17.30
C ILE A 39 -9.06 -11.53 -18.55
N TYR A 40 -7.89 -12.15 -18.74
CA TYR A 40 -6.93 -11.78 -19.79
C TYR A 40 -7.18 -12.52 -21.11
N GLY A 41 -7.91 -13.63 -21.10
CA GLY A 41 -8.21 -14.43 -22.30
C GLY A 41 -7.02 -15.24 -22.83
N PHE A 42 -5.96 -15.42 -22.04
CA PHE A 42 -4.81 -16.24 -22.39
C PHE A 42 -4.19 -16.89 -21.15
N GLN A 43 -3.34 -17.90 -21.37
CA GLN A 43 -2.57 -18.54 -20.32
C GLN A 43 -1.11 -18.08 -20.34
N VAL A 44 -0.51 -17.94 -19.16
CA VAL A 44 0.93 -17.66 -18.99
C VAL A 44 1.67 -18.92 -18.60
N ARG A 45 2.94 -19.04 -19.02
CA ARG A 45 3.83 -20.10 -18.57
C ARG A 45 4.69 -19.59 -17.42
N TYR A 46 4.62 -20.24 -16.27
CA TYR A 46 5.41 -19.85 -15.10
C TYR A 46 5.92 -21.07 -14.32
N ASN A 47 7.05 -20.88 -13.64
CA ASN A 47 7.64 -21.83 -12.71
C ASN A 47 7.50 -21.27 -11.28
N LEU A 48 6.73 -21.98 -10.45
CA LEU A 48 6.56 -21.64 -9.04
C LEU A 48 7.64 -22.33 -8.19
N THR A 49 8.44 -21.53 -7.49
CA THR A 49 9.45 -22.00 -6.52
C THR A 49 9.04 -21.57 -5.12
N ILE A 50 8.82 -22.52 -4.22
CA ILE A 50 8.43 -22.26 -2.83
C ILE A 50 9.66 -22.44 -1.94
N LEU A 51 10.07 -21.38 -1.23
CA LEU A 51 11.29 -21.32 -0.43
C LEU A 51 10.96 -21.20 1.06
N THR A 52 11.77 -21.83 1.92
CA THR A 52 11.56 -21.88 3.39
C THR A 52 12.18 -20.71 4.17
N GLY A 53 12.65 -19.66 3.49
CA GLY A 53 13.29 -18.49 4.09
C GLY A 53 12.41 -17.24 4.16
N GLN A 54 13.01 -16.08 4.42
CA GLN A 54 12.41 -14.76 4.19
C GLN A 54 13.05 -14.13 2.95
N GLY A 55 12.27 -13.36 2.20
CA GLY A 55 12.73 -12.63 1.03
C GLY A 55 11.69 -11.60 0.58
N HIS A 56 11.92 -11.00 -0.58
CA HIS A 56 10.93 -10.17 -1.25
C HIS A 56 10.48 -10.91 -2.49
N GLU A 57 9.17 -11.05 -2.60
CA GLU A 57 8.53 -11.76 -3.70
C GLU A 57 8.44 -10.75 -4.85
N GLN A 58 9.12 -11.06 -5.95
CA GLN A 58 9.03 -10.32 -7.20
C GLN A 58 9.16 -11.35 -8.33
N PRO A 59 8.22 -11.41 -9.28
CA PRO A 59 8.38 -12.30 -10.40
C PRO A 59 9.50 -11.80 -11.30
N ALA A 60 10.28 -12.72 -11.84
CA ALA A 60 11.31 -12.43 -12.83
C ALA A 60 11.00 -13.15 -14.13
N ALA A 61 11.12 -12.46 -15.26
CA ALA A 61 11.14 -13.14 -16.56
C ALA A 61 12.43 -13.96 -16.65
N ILE A 62 12.32 -15.23 -17.07
CA ILE A 62 13.44 -16.16 -17.20
C ILE A 62 14.02 -16.09 -18.62
N ASP A 63 13.15 -15.86 -19.62
CA ASP A 63 13.49 -15.83 -21.04
C ASP A 63 12.63 -14.84 -21.82
N ASP A 64 13.06 -14.55 -23.06
CA ASP A 64 12.32 -13.72 -24.01
C ASP A 64 11.05 -14.42 -24.55
N ASP A 65 10.92 -15.74 -24.31
CA ASP A 65 9.82 -16.59 -24.74
C ASP A 65 8.59 -16.54 -23.80
N GLY A 66 8.72 -15.88 -22.63
CA GLY A 66 7.61 -15.61 -21.72
C GLY A 66 7.41 -16.70 -20.67
N MET A 67 8.49 -17.34 -20.26
CA MET A 67 8.55 -18.09 -19.02
C MET A 67 8.86 -17.16 -17.85
N TYR A 68 8.04 -17.21 -16.81
CA TYR A 68 8.23 -16.40 -15.60
C TYR A 68 8.59 -17.28 -14.40
N GLN A 69 9.48 -16.79 -13.54
CA GLN A 69 9.74 -17.42 -12.24
C GLN A 69 9.01 -16.66 -11.15
N ILE A 70 8.26 -17.40 -10.33
CA ILE A 70 7.61 -16.86 -9.14
C ILE A 70 8.27 -17.50 -7.93
N PHE A 71 8.86 -16.69 -7.05
CA PHE A 71 9.40 -17.12 -5.78
C PHE A 71 8.43 -16.74 -4.68
N LEU A 72 7.98 -17.72 -3.88
CA LEU A 72 7.12 -17.48 -2.71
C LEU A 72 7.78 -18.04 -1.45
N TYR A 73 7.73 -17.27 -0.36
CA TYR A 73 8.43 -17.58 0.88
C TYR A 73 7.46 -18.05 1.97
N THR A 74 7.58 -19.29 2.43
CA THR A 74 6.60 -19.89 3.36
C THR A 74 6.59 -19.24 4.75
N SER A 75 7.73 -18.69 5.20
CA SER A 75 7.87 -18.15 6.56
C SER A 75 7.19 -16.79 6.76
N SER A 76 6.97 -16.05 5.68
CA SER A 76 6.32 -14.73 5.66
C SER A 76 5.02 -14.73 4.86
N PHE A 77 4.56 -15.90 4.39
CA PHE A 77 3.44 -16.03 3.47
C PHE A 77 2.13 -15.53 4.09
N ARG A 78 1.52 -14.54 3.44
CA ARG A 78 0.18 -14.02 3.77
C ARG A 78 -0.79 -14.38 2.66
N ASP A 79 -2.04 -14.62 3.03
CA ASP A 79 -3.10 -14.88 2.06
C ASP A 79 -3.23 -13.67 1.12
N GLY A 80 -3.29 -13.91 -0.19
CA GLY A 80 -3.35 -12.87 -1.22
C GLY A 80 -2.03 -12.65 -1.96
N VAL A 81 -0.90 -12.90 -1.31
CA VAL A 81 0.44 -12.68 -1.89
C VAL A 81 0.63 -13.49 -3.16
N ALA A 82 0.25 -14.76 -3.15
CA ALA A 82 0.42 -15.61 -4.33
C ALA A 82 -0.41 -15.09 -5.52
N ARG A 83 -1.60 -14.54 -5.24
CA ARG A 83 -2.44 -13.88 -6.27
C ARG A 83 -1.78 -12.62 -6.80
N HIS A 84 -1.21 -11.80 -5.91
CA HIS A 84 -0.53 -10.56 -6.25
C HIS A 84 0.65 -10.82 -7.19
N GLU A 85 1.54 -11.75 -6.82
CA GLU A 85 2.71 -12.10 -7.66
C GLU A 85 2.28 -12.68 -9.02
N LEU A 86 1.23 -13.49 -9.05
CA LEU A 86 0.72 -14.04 -10.31
C LEU A 86 0.06 -12.95 -11.18
N ALA A 87 -0.58 -11.95 -10.58
CA ALA A 87 -1.16 -10.83 -11.31
C ALA A 87 -0.09 -10.00 -12.02
N HIS A 88 1.07 -9.77 -11.39
CA HIS A 88 2.24 -9.16 -12.05
C HIS A 88 2.68 -9.95 -13.28
N VAL A 89 2.77 -11.28 -13.17
CA VAL A 89 3.16 -12.15 -14.30
C VAL A 89 2.19 -12.01 -15.48
N TYR A 90 0.88 -12.07 -15.23
CA TYR A 90 -0.13 -11.86 -16.28
C TYR A 90 -0.08 -10.46 -16.87
N PHE A 91 0.16 -9.44 -16.04
CA PHE A 91 0.27 -8.08 -16.49
C PHE A 91 1.50 -7.87 -17.38
N PHE A 92 2.66 -8.40 -17.00
CA PHE A 92 3.88 -8.33 -17.82
C PHE A 92 3.73 -9.08 -19.14
N GLU A 93 3.08 -10.25 -19.14
CA GLU A 93 2.77 -10.96 -20.39
C GLU A 93 1.80 -10.16 -21.26
N HIS A 94 0.82 -9.48 -20.65
CA HIS A 94 -0.10 -8.60 -21.36
C HIS A 94 0.62 -7.43 -22.03
N LEU A 95 1.56 -6.78 -21.33
CA LEU A 95 2.42 -5.74 -21.90
C LEU A 95 3.27 -6.28 -23.06
N ARG A 96 3.92 -7.44 -22.85
CA ARG A 96 4.76 -8.08 -23.87
C ARG A 96 3.96 -8.38 -25.16
N LYS A 97 2.75 -8.93 -25.04
CA LYS A 97 1.86 -9.20 -26.18
C LYS A 97 1.45 -7.94 -26.94
N LYS A 98 1.47 -6.78 -26.29
CA LYS A 98 1.25 -5.46 -26.90
C LYS A 98 2.54 -4.83 -27.45
N GLY A 99 3.68 -5.51 -27.35
CA GLY A 99 4.97 -4.97 -27.77
C GLY A 99 5.53 -3.91 -26.82
N LEU A 100 5.07 -3.87 -25.56
CA LEU A 100 5.51 -2.92 -24.56
C LEU A 100 6.44 -3.60 -23.54
N GLY A 101 7.53 -2.94 -23.21
CA GLY A 101 8.38 -3.34 -22.08
C GLY A 101 7.75 -2.92 -20.74
N PRO A 102 7.99 -3.64 -19.63
CA PRO A 102 7.47 -3.29 -18.31
C PRO A 102 7.81 -1.86 -17.89
N GLU A 103 9.00 -1.36 -18.24
CA GLU A 103 9.47 -0.01 -17.95
C GLU A 103 8.68 1.11 -18.63
N THR A 104 7.85 0.76 -19.62
CA THR A 104 6.94 1.69 -20.28
C THR A 104 5.87 2.17 -19.31
N ILE A 105 5.40 1.28 -18.44
CA ILE A 105 4.37 1.58 -17.47
C ILE A 105 5.05 1.93 -16.13
N PRO A 106 4.59 2.99 -15.44
CA PRO A 106 5.10 3.33 -14.12
C PRO A 106 4.97 2.17 -13.12
N LEU A 107 6.02 1.93 -12.34
CA LEU A 107 6.09 0.87 -11.34
C LEU A 107 4.90 0.89 -10.36
N TRP A 108 4.50 2.06 -9.87
CA TRP A 108 3.33 2.17 -8.99
C TRP A 108 2.03 1.64 -9.63
N TYR A 109 1.93 1.67 -10.95
CA TYR A 109 0.77 1.16 -11.68
C TYR A 109 0.81 -0.37 -11.80
N HIS A 110 1.99 -0.98 -11.87
CA HIS A 110 2.14 -2.44 -11.78
C HIS A 110 1.56 -2.94 -10.45
N GLU A 111 1.97 -2.28 -9.38
CA GLU A 111 1.49 -2.56 -8.03
C GLU A 111 -0.01 -2.30 -7.90
N LEU A 112 -0.53 -1.24 -8.54
CA LEU A 112 -1.97 -0.98 -8.56
C LEU A 112 -2.77 -2.13 -9.19
N VAL A 113 -2.28 -2.69 -10.31
CA VAL A 113 -2.92 -3.81 -10.98
C VAL A 113 -2.86 -5.07 -10.11
N ALA A 114 -1.68 -5.38 -9.56
CA ALA A 114 -1.52 -6.56 -8.71
C ALA A 114 -2.35 -6.48 -7.40
N GLU A 115 -2.30 -5.34 -6.71
CA GLU A 115 -3.14 -5.08 -5.54
C GLU A 115 -4.63 -5.06 -5.88
N GLY A 116 -4.99 -4.53 -7.06
CA GLY A 116 -6.35 -4.56 -7.57
C GLY A 116 -6.87 -5.99 -7.68
N PHE A 117 -6.10 -6.88 -8.29
CA PHE A 117 -6.51 -8.28 -8.42
C PHE A 117 -6.60 -8.98 -7.06
N GLN A 118 -5.60 -8.76 -6.19
CA GLN A 118 -5.62 -9.28 -4.82
C GLN A 118 -6.88 -8.86 -4.05
N ASN A 119 -7.28 -7.60 -4.18
CA ASN A 119 -8.42 -7.00 -3.47
C ASN A 119 -9.79 -7.55 -3.89
N LEU A 120 -9.89 -8.28 -5.01
CA LEU A 120 -11.14 -8.95 -5.40
C LEU A 120 -11.58 -10.01 -4.37
N HIS A 121 -10.62 -10.60 -3.66
CA HIS A 121 -10.89 -11.71 -2.72
C HIS A 121 -10.25 -11.53 -1.34
N SER A 122 -9.15 -10.80 -1.25
CA SER A 122 -8.46 -10.53 0.01
C SER A 122 -8.76 -9.11 0.46
N ARG A 123 -9.58 -8.95 1.51
CA ARG A 123 -9.72 -7.63 2.14
C ARG A 123 -8.51 -7.34 3.02
N THR A 124 -7.62 -6.56 2.43
CA THR A 124 -6.72 -5.62 3.08
C THR A 124 -7.21 -5.12 4.44
N GLY A 125 -6.49 -5.34 5.55
CA GLY A 125 -6.72 -4.56 6.78
C GLY A 125 -6.61 -3.05 6.49
N ARG A 126 -7.11 -2.19 7.39
CA ARG A 126 -6.98 -0.73 7.17
C ARG A 126 -5.50 -0.34 7.11
N PRO A 127 -5.03 0.29 6.01
CA PRO A 127 -3.63 0.66 5.91
C PRO A 127 -3.28 1.79 6.88
N PRO A 128 -1.98 2.02 7.18
CA PRO A 128 -1.55 3.10 8.06
C PRO A 128 -2.12 4.45 7.62
N LEU A 129 -2.51 5.32 8.56
CA LEU A 129 -3.04 6.66 8.25
C LEU A 129 -2.10 7.46 7.32
N ARG A 130 -0.78 7.29 7.48
CA ARG A 130 0.24 7.93 6.64
C ARG A 130 0.07 7.62 5.15
N SER A 131 -0.54 6.49 4.80
CA SER A 131 -0.79 6.07 3.41
C SER A 131 -1.69 7.06 2.67
N GLY A 132 -2.70 7.62 3.35
CA GLY A 132 -3.60 8.64 2.77
C GLY A 132 -2.90 9.96 2.41
N PHE A 133 -1.71 10.20 2.95
CA PHE A 133 -0.89 11.38 2.65
C PHE A 133 0.32 11.04 1.77
N PHE A 134 0.54 9.76 1.48
CA PHE A 134 1.68 9.31 0.71
C PHE A 134 1.44 9.56 -0.78
N ASP A 135 2.47 10.05 -1.46
CA ASP A 135 2.45 10.19 -2.91
C ASP A 135 3.11 8.97 -3.55
N PHE A 136 2.31 7.92 -3.76
CA PHE A 136 2.80 6.70 -4.40
C PHE A 136 3.08 6.89 -5.89
N THR A 137 2.50 7.91 -6.54
CA THR A 137 2.65 8.13 -7.99
C THR A 137 4.05 8.63 -8.37
N ALA A 138 4.80 9.17 -7.41
CA ALA A 138 6.19 9.57 -7.58
C ALA A 138 7.13 8.38 -7.88
N TYR A 139 6.72 7.14 -7.57
CA TYR A 139 7.53 5.94 -7.72
C TYR A 139 7.30 5.29 -9.09
N ALA A 140 7.74 5.97 -10.15
CA ALA A 140 7.59 5.48 -11.52
C ALA A 140 8.63 4.44 -11.93
N LYS A 141 9.85 4.50 -11.38
CA LYS A 141 10.98 3.63 -11.80
C LYS A 141 11.56 2.76 -10.69
N ASN A 142 11.57 3.27 -9.47
CA ASN A 142 12.21 2.61 -8.33
C ASN A 142 11.20 2.49 -7.18
N TYR A 143 11.31 1.41 -6.42
CA TYR A 143 10.58 1.25 -5.17
C TYR A 143 11.03 2.28 -4.11
N PRO A 144 10.14 2.64 -3.17
CA PRO A 144 10.53 3.44 -2.01
C PRO A 144 11.58 2.74 -1.14
N PRO A 145 12.33 3.52 -0.33
CA PRO A 145 13.18 2.98 0.73
C PRO A 145 12.39 2.04 1.65
N GLU A 146 13.05 1.05 2.22
CA GLU A 146 12.42 -0.01 3.03
C GLU A 146 11.48 0.52 4.13
N LYS A 147 11.88 1.59 4.81
CA LYS A 147 11.09 2.28 5.85
C LYS A 147 9.72 2.79 5.38
N ASP A 148 9.57 3.09 4.09
CA ASP A 148 8.39 3.67 3.48
C ASP A 148 7.58 2.65 2.66
N ARG A 149 8.10 1.42 2.45
CA ARG A 149 7.43 0.38 1.64
C ARG A 149 6.05 0.02 2.16
N THR A 150 5.90 -0.18 3.47
CA THR A 150 4.59 -0.48 4.08
C THR A 150 3.57 0.63 3.82
N ILE A 151 4.02 1.90 3.77
CA ILE A 151 3.15 3.06 3.51
C ILE A 151 2.79 3.13 2.02
N PHE A 152 3.76 2.84 1.15
CA PHE A 152 3.55 2.77 -0.29
C PHE A 152 2.54 1.69 -0.67
N TYR A 153 2.76 0.44 -0.25
CA TYR A 153 1.83 -0.66 -0.54
C TYR A 153 0.45 -0.37 0.04
N GLY A 154 0.38 0.12 1.28
CA GLY A 154 -0.90 0.53 1.87
C GLY A 154 -1.63 1.65 1.13
N ALA A 155 -0.90 2.57 0.48
CA ALA A 155 -1.49 3.63 -0.33
C ALA A 155 -2.01 3.10 -1.67
N VAL A 156 -1.19 2.29 -2.37
CA VAL A 156 -1.55 1.67 -3.65
C VAL A 156 -2.72 0.73 -3.49
N GLU A 157 -2.68 -0.16 -2.49
CA GLU A 157 -3.74 -1.11 -2.16
C GLU A 157 -5.06 -0.40 -1.85
N SER A 158 -5.02 0.64 -1.01
CA SER A 158 -6.20 1.42 -0.67
C SER A 158 -6.77 2.16 -1.89
N PHE A 159 -5.91 2.70 -2.75
CA PHE A 159 -6.33 3.38 -3.97
C PHE A 159 -6.93 2.38 -4.98
N ALA A 160 -6.34 1.19 -5.14
CA ALA A 160 -6.88 0.11 -5.95
C ALA A 160 -8.28 -0.28 -5.48
N SER A 161 -8.46 -0.51 -4.17
CA SER A 161 -9.78 -0.77 -3.57
C SER A 161 -10.79 0.35 -3.84
N PHE A 162 -10.35 1.61 -3.79
CA PHE A 162 -11.20 2.76 -4.11
C PHE A 162 -11.66 2.75 -5.57
N LEU A 163 -10.77 2.42 -6.52
CA LEU A 163 -11.13 2.28 -7.93
C LEU A 163 -12.08 1.10 -8.15
N LEU A 164 -11.77 -0.07 -7.58
CA LEU A 164 -12.56 -1.29 -7.77
C LEU A 164 -13.95 -1.23 -7.14
N SER A 165 -14.15 -0.37 -6.14
CA SER A 165 -15.50 -0.09 -5.62
C SER A 165 -16.40 0.70 -6.59
N ARG A 166 -15.86 1.18 -7.72
CA ARG A 166 -16.54 2.04 -8.70
C ARG A 166 -16.42 1.54 -10.14
N PHE A 167 -15.39 0.76 -10.44
CA PHE A 167 -15.03 0.33 -11.78
C PHE A 167 -14.60 -1.13 -11.76
N ASP A 168 -14.81 -1.84 -12.87
CA ASP A 168 -14.37 -3.22 -13.01
C ASP A 168 -12.85 -3.31 -13.15
N TYR A 169 -12.27 -4.41 -12.69
CA TYR A 169 -10.83 -4.68 -12.79
C TYR A 169 -10.28 -4.55 -14.22
N LYS A 170 -11.05 -4.97 -15.24
CA LYS A 170 -10.65 -4.85 -16.66
C LYS A 170 -10.40 -3.40 -17.09
N SER A 171 -11.01 -2.41 -16.43
CA SER A 171 -10.75 -1.00 -16.69
C SER A 171 -9.28 -0.63 -16.43
N LEU A 172 -8.65 -1.24 -15.43
CA LEU A 172 -7.21 -1.05 -15.15
C LEU A 172 -6.34 -1.56 -16.32
N LEU A 173 -6.79 -2.60 -17.03
CA LEU A 173 -6.07 -3.15 -18.18
C LEU A 173 -6.25 -2.29 -19.43
N TYR A 174 -7.46 -1.76 -19.66
CA TYR A 174 -7.71 -0.86 -20.79
C TYR A 174 -6.93 0.45 -20.69
N LEU A 175 -6.57 0.87 -19.48
CA LEU A 175 -5.71 2.04 -19.30
C LEU A 175 -4.35 1.90 -19.98
N VAL A 176 -3.81 0.68 -20.10
CA VAL A 176 -2.55 0.44 -20.81
C VAL A 176 -2.65 0.85 -22.28
N ASP A 177 -3.79 0.60 -22.93
CA ASP A 177 -4.01 0.96 -24.34
C ASP A 177 -4.04 2.48 -24.52
N GLU A 178 -4.78 3.16 -23.64
CA GLU A 178 -4.86 4.62 -23.63
C GLU A 178 -3.50 5.27 -23.30
N PHE A 179 -2.76 4.68 -22.35
CA PHE A 179 -1.44 5.18 -21.97
C PHE A 179 -0.41 4.97 -23.07
N SER A 180 -0.42 3.81 -23.74
CA SER A 180 0.48 3.54 -24.87
C SER A 180 0.28 4.53 -26.01
N SER A 181 -0.93 5.08 -26.16
CA SER A 181 -1.26 6.04 -27.22
C SER A 181 -0.97 7.49 -26.81
N SER A 182 -1.27 7.84 -25.56
CA SER A 182 -1.18 9.23 -25.07
C SER A 182 0.14 9.59 -24.39
N GLY A 183 0.84 8.61 -23.80
CA GLY A 183 2.01 8.81 -22.96
C GLY A 183 1.74 9.56 -21.64
N ASP A 184 0.48 9.89 -21.32
CA ASP A 184 0.10 10.66 -20.15
C ASP A 184 -0.92 9.91 -19.29
N MET A 185 -0.55 9.65 -18.03
CA MET A 185 -1.43 8.99 -17.07
C MET A 185 -2.68 9.80 -16.77
N ASN A 186 -2.57 11.14 -16.66
CA ASN A 186 -3.74 11.95 -16.32
C ASN A 186 -4.82 11.89 -17.41
N SER A 187 -4.41 11.94 -18.68
CA SER A 187 -5.28 11.79 -19.84
C SER A 187 -5.84 10.37 -19.96
N SER A 188 -5.01 9.35 -19.73
CA SER A 188 -5.43 7.94 -19.78
C SER A 188 -6.47 7.61 -18.71
N PHE A 189 -6.25 8.07 -17.48
CA PHE A 189 -7.25 7.95 -16.41
C PHE A 189 -8.55 8.69 -16.75
N ARG A 190 -8.46 9.86 -17.39
CA ARG A 190 -9.65 10.60 -17.82
C ARG A 190 -10.45 9.84 -18.88
N ALA A 191 -9.78 9.20 -19.84
CA ALA A 191 -10.43 8.43 -20.88
C ALA A 191 -11.17 7.20 -20.32
N ILE A 192 -10.53 6.46 -19.41
CA ILE A 192 -11.08 5.21 -18.86
C ILE A 192 -12.05 5.44 -17.70
N PHE A 193 -11.71 6.33 -16.76
CA PHE A 193 -12.45 6.51 -15.50
C PHE A 193 -13.29 7.79 -15.45
N GLY A 194 -13.30 8.58 -16.53
CA GLY A 194 -14.03 9.86 -16.60
C GLY A 194 -13.47 10.95 -15.68
N SER A 195 -12.31 10.76 -15.08
CA SER A 195 -11.64 11.71 -14.19
C SER A 195 -10.13 11.56 -14.29
N SER A 196 -9.38 12.66 -14.21
CA SER A 196 -7.92 12.56 -14.20
C SER A 196 -7.42 11.85 -12.94
N LEU A 197 -6.19 11.31 -13.02
CA LEU A 197 -5.53 10.64 -11.90
C LEU A 197 -5.51 11.52 -10.65
N ASP A 198 -5.11 12.80 -10.78
CA ASP A 198 -5.05 13.74 -9.66
C ASP A 198 -6.41 13.95 -8.98
N SER A 199 -7.49 14.01 -9.77
CA SER A 199 -8.85 14.17 -9.25
C SER A 199 -9.30 12.92 -8.51
N LEU A 200 -8.99 11.74 -9.04
CA LEU A 200 -9.32 10.46 -8.39
C LEU A 200 -8.52 10.27 -7.10
N ILE A 201 -7.24 10.64 -7.08
CA ILE A 201 -6.42 10.63 -5.86
C ILE A 201 -7.01 11.58 -4.82
N ALA A 202 -7.40 12.80 -5.21
CA ALA A 202 -8.04 13.72 -4.27
C ALA A 202 -9.33 13.15 -3.67
N LYS A 203 -10.21 12.56 -4.51
CA LYS A 203 -11.45 11.90 -4.07
C LYS A 203 -11.17 10.71 -3.15
N TRP A 204 -10.18 9.89 -3.50
CA TRP A 204 -9.74 8.77 -2.66
C TRP A 204 -9.26 9.25 -1.30
N ARG A 205 -8.40 10.28 -1.24
CA ARG A 205 -7.90 10.84 0.02
C ARG A 205 -9.03 11.32 0.92
N VAL A 206 -10.03 12.01 0.36
CA VAL A 206 -11.21 12.42 1.12
C VAL A 206 -11.94 11.20 1.70
N PHE A 207 -12.17 10.16 0.90
CA PHE A 207 -12.85 8.94 1.35
C PHE A 207 -12.03 8.19 2.42
N PHE A 208 -10.72 8.10 2.23
CA PHE A 208 -9.78 7.46 3.13
C PHE A 208 -9.69 8.17 4.49
N LEU A 209 -9.68 9.51 4.47
CA LEU A 209 -9.51 10.34 5.67
C LEU A 209 -10.83 10.61 6.39
N LEU A 210 -11.98 10.39 5.75
CA LEU A 210 -13.31 10.64 6.33
C LEU A 210 -13.52 9.98 7.71
N PRO A 211 -13.10 8.72 7.96
CA PRO A 211 -13.25 8.10 9.27
C PRO A 211 -12.46 8.78 10.39
N TYR A 212 -11.46 9.60 10.06
CA TYR A 212 -10.61 10.33 11.00
C TYR A 212 -11.13 11.76 11.28
N SER A 213 -12.18 12.20 10.58
CA SER A 213 -12.79 13.52 10.78
C SER A 213 -13.28 13.78 12.22
N PRO A 214 -13.87 12.82 12.98
CA PRO A 214 -14.27 13.09 14.36
C PRO A 214 -13.08 13.39 15.27
N PHE A 215 -11.96 12.70 15.06
CA PHE A 215 -10.72 12.97 15.79
C PHE A 215 -10.20 14.38 15.49
N LEU A 216 -10.19 14.78 14.22
CA LEU A 216 -9.77 16.14 13.82
C LEU A 216 -10.65 17.21 14.47
N ILE A 217 -11.98 17.04 14.44
CA ILE A 217 -12.92 17.95 15.10
C ILE A 217 -12.63 18.02 16.60
N GLY A 218 -12.41 16.89 17.26
CA GLY A 218 -12.05 16.82 18.68
C GLY A 218 -10.77 17.60 19.00
N VAL A 219 -9.72 17.44 18.19
CA VAL A 219 -8.46 18.20 18.34
C VAL A 219 -8.68 19.69 18.18
N VAL A 220 -9.44 20.11 17.16
CA VAL A 220 -9.75 21.54 16.92
C VAL A 220 -10.53 22.14 18.10
N ILE A 221 -11.55 21.43 18.61
CA ILE A 221 -12.32 21.86 19.79
C ILE A 221 -11.40 21.95 21.02
N PHE A 222 -10.54 20.96 21.24
CA PHE A 222 -9.61 20.94 22.35
C PHE A 222 -8.62 22.12 22.30
N LEU A 223 -8.02 22.38 21.13
CA LEU A 223 -7.14 23.52 20.91
C LEU A 223 -7.87 24.86 21.11
N TYR A 224 -9.09 24.98 20.59
CA TYR A 224 -9.92 26.17 20.79
C TYR A 224 -10.20 26.41 22.28
N LEU A 225 -10.54 25.37 23.05
CA LEU A 225 -10.74 25.46 24.49
C LEU A 225 -9.46 25.82 25.24
N LEU A 226 -8.29 25.29 24.84
CA LEU A 226 -7.00 25.63 25.43
C LEU A 226 -6.62 27.09 25.19
N VAL A 227 -6.76 27.58 23.96
CA VAL A 227 -6.51 28.99 23.61
C VAL A 227 -7.47 29.91 24.36
N GLY A 228 -8.76 29.60 24.37
CA GLY A 228 -9.76 30.36 25.11
C GLY A 228 -9.54 30.35 26.63
N ARG A 229 -9.04 29.24 27.20
CA ARG A 229 -8.63 29.18 28.61
C ARG A 229 -7.38 29.99 28.90
N ARG A 230 -6.39 29.96 28.00
CA ARG A 230 -5.17 30.78 28.11
C ARG A 230 -5.53 32.26 28.12
N GLU A 231 -6.37 32.73 27.21
CA GLU A 231 -6.84 34.12 27.22
C GLU A 231 -7.56 34.52 28.53
N ARG A 232 -8.41 33.64 29.09
CA ARG A 232 -9.05 33.92 30.39
C ARG A 232 -8.04 34.00 31.53
N TYR A 233 -7.02 33.14 31.52
CA TYR A 233 -5.96 33.15 32.54
C TYR A 233 -5.13 34.44 32.48
N TRP A 234 -4.77 34.92 31.29
CA TRP A 234 -4.01 36.18 31.14
C TRP A 234 -4.84 37.44 31.43
N ARG A 235 -6.16 37.40 31.26
CA ARG A 235 -7.05 38.52 31.66
C ARG A 235 -7.12 38.74 33.18
N GLN A 236 -6.75 37.74 33.98
CA GLN A 236 -6.68 37.86 35.45
C GLN A 236 -5.40 38.57 35.92
N PHE A 237 -4.37 38.64 35.07
CA PHE A 237 -3.20 39.47 35.32
C PHE A 237 -3.49 40.89 34.85
N HIS A 238 -4.11 41.70 35.71
CA HIS A 238 -4.05 43.15 35.55
C HIS A 238 -2.59 43.56 35.76
N LEU A 239 -1.87 43.81 34.67
CA LEU A 239 -0.58 44.51 34.74
C LEU A 239 -0.83 45.84 35.42
N ASN A 240 -0.48 45.93 36.70
CA ASN A 240 -0.61 47.15 37.47
C ASN A 240 0.50 48.10 36.98
N PRO A 241 0.18 49.20 36.26
CA PRO A 241 1.20 50.05 35.65
C PRO A 241 2.11 50.74 36.68
N GLU A 242 1.75 50.71 37.97
CA GLU A 242 2.62 51.17 39.06
C GLU A 242 3.82 50.24 39.34
N SER A 243 3.75 48.94 39.02
CA SER A 243 4.88 48.03 39.22
C SER A 243 6.00 48.24 38.21
N LEU A 244 5.72 48.90 37.08
CA LEU A 244 6.69 49.28 36.06
C LEU A 244 7.33 50.66 36.32
N LYS A 245 6.81 51.43 37.28
CA LYS A 245 7.38 52.74 37.68
C LYS A 245 8.38 52.65 38.82
N LYS A 246 8.59 51.47 39.39
CA LYS A 246 9.44 51.27 40.59
C LYS A 246 10.87 50.81 40.31
N GLU A 247 11.29 50.74 39.04
CA GLU A 247 12.66 50.39 38.63
C GLU A 247 13.43 51.54 37.95
N GLU A 248 13.08 52.79 38.22
CA GLU A 248 13.96 53.94 37.87
C GLU A 248 14.64 54.59 39.10
N GLY A 249 14.59 53.97 40.27
CA GLY A 249 15.32 54.48 41.43
C GLY A 249 15.39 53.52 42.60
N GLY A 250 16.50 52.79 42.73
CA GLY A 250 16.79 51.96 43.90
C GLY A 250 18.04 51.13 43.69
N GLU A 251 19.09 51.50 44.41
CA GLU A 251 20.45 50.95 44.43
C GLU A 251 20.59 49.44 44.19
N ILE A 252 21.56 49.10 43.33
CA ILE A 252 22.22 47.80 43.30
C ILE A 252 23.00 47.65 44.60
N ASP A 253 22.43 46.96 45.59
CA ASP A 253 23.22 46.49 46.73
C ASP A 253 23.95 45.20 46.31
N GLN A 254 25.20 45.37 45.87
CA GLN A 254 26.16 44.28 45.71
C GLN A 254 26.57 43.79 47.10
N LYS A 255 26.11 42.61 47.50
CA LYS A 255 26.85 41.78 48.46
C LYS A 255 26.96 40.34 47.98
N LEU A 256 28.22 39.89 48.02
CA LEU A 256 28.76 38.54 47.87
C LEU A 256 28.00 37.50 48.69
#